data_AF-A0A955Y6I6-F1
#
_entry.id   AF-A0A955Y6I6-F1
#
_cell.length_a   1.000
_cell.length_b   1.000
_cell.length_c   1.000
_cell.angle_alpha   90.00
_cell.angle_beta   90.00
_cell.angle_gamma   90.00
#
_symmetry.space_group_name_H-M   'P 1'
#
loop_
_entity.id
_entity.type
_entity.pdbx_description
1 polymer ?
#
loop_
_entity_poly.entity_id
_entity_poly.type
_entity_poly.pdbx_seq_one_letter_code
_entity_poly.pdbx_strand_id
1 'polypeptide(L)'
;MDLDFDLQLTDRQPDRVLVSVLLRPGRTGPVDVQGVDVMLVCPEGEPISHRMLLPIAGTVSQTIVSTVELRGHGPLPPGTRIAATAWSAHQQWEARIPADPGTQMAAHCRGDVVVRPEEDADFPDRFLPLGCDERAALARVFPWLEACPTELKVVDDDTLTGEDDLRAYCCDELGLDEDDADWLADLLNE
;
A
#
# COMPACT_ATOMS: atom_id res chain seq x y z
N MET A 1 -21.68 5.15 -0.30
CA MET A 1 -20.87 5.67 -1.42
C MET A 1 -19.46 5.29 -1.11
N ASP A 2 -18.85 4.53 -2.00
CA ASP A 2 -17.56 3.92 -1.77
C ASP A 2 -16.64 4.43 -2.87
N LEU A 3 -15.52 5.03 -2.50
CA LEU A 3 -14.52 5.57 -3.40
C LEU A 3 -13.20 4.90 -3.01
N ASP A 4 -12.63 4.16 -3.95
CA ASP A 4 -11.27 3.67 -3.82
C ASP A 4 -10.33 4.81 -4.24
N PHE A 5 -9.55 5.29 -3.27
CA PHE A 5 -8.69 6.46 -3.40
C PHE A 5 -7.26 6.08 -3.06
N ASP A 6 -6.39 6.18 -4.06
CA ASP A 6 -5.05 5.60 -3.99
C ASP A 6 -4.00 6.54 -4.60
N LEU A 7 -2.75 6.35 -4.20
CA LEU A 7 -1.60 7.13 -4.64
C LEU A 7 -0.50 6.21 -5.16
N GLN A 8 0.15 6.64 -6.23
CA GLN A 8 1.30 5.94 -6.77
C GLN A 8 2.46 6.91 -6.99
N LEU A 9 3.57 6.68 -6.28
CA LEU A 9 4.82 7.38 -6.55
C LEU A 9 5.33 6.95 -7.94
N THR A 10 5.48 7.93 -8.83
CA THR A 10 5.94 7.70 -10.21
C THR A 10 7.42 8.01 -10.36
N ASP A 11 7.90 9.10 -9.75
CA ASP A 11 9.31 9.51 -9.78
C ASP A 11 9.67 10.29 -8.49
N ARG A 12 10.94 10.22 -8.09
CA ARG A 12 11.49 10.96 -6.95
C ARG A 12 12.84 11.59 -7.32
N GLN A 13 12.90 12.91 -7.18
CA GLN A 13 14.10 13.72 -7.34
C GLN A 13 14.42 14.48 -6.05
N PRO A 14 15.67 14.96 -5.83
CA PRO A 14 16.09 15.52 -4.54
C PRO A 14 15.15 16.54 -3.90
N ASP A 15 14.48 17.37 -4.68
CA ASP A 15 13.59 18.45 -4.25
C ASP A 15 12.12 18.28 -4.66
N ARG A 16 11.76 17.21 -5.38
CA ARG A 16 10.41 17.02 -5.92
C ARG A 16 10.02 15.57 -6.17
N VAL A 17 8.72 15.32 -6.25
CA VAL A 17 8.15 14.02 -6.62
C VAL A 17 7.11 14.16 -7.71
N LEU A 18 6.97 13.11 -8.51
CA LEU A 18 5.85 12.93 -9.40
C LEU A 18 4.93 11.85 -8.83
N VAL A 19 3.67 12.18 -8.64
CA VAL A 19 2.69 11.29 -7.99
C VAL A 19 1.47 11.17 -8.88
N SER A 20 1.00 9.95 -9.07
CA SER A 20 -0.29 9.68 -9.69
C SER A 20 -1.35 9.49 -8.62
N VAL A 21 -2.45 10.20 -8.76
CA VAL A 21 -3.63 10.12 -7.89
C VAL A 21 -4.72 9.37 -8.62
N LEU A 22 -5.21 8.31 -8.00
CA LEU A 22 -6.19 7.41 -8.57
C LEU A 22 -7.49 7.51 -7.77
N LEU A 23 -8.58 7.79 -8.47
CA LEU A 23 -9.93 7.76 -7.92
C LEU A 23 -10.72 6.73 -8.70
N ARG A 24 -11.25 5.70 -8.03
CA ARG A 24 -12.09 4.67 -8.64
C ARG A 24 -13.44 4.62 -7.91
N PRO A 25 -14.57 4.68 -8.63
CA PRO A 25 -15.85 4.47 -7.98
C PRO A 25 -15.91 3.02 -7.48
N GLY A 26 -16.30 2.85 -6.22
CA GLY A 26 -16.51 1.54 -5.61
C GLY A 26 -17.77 0.86 -6.13
N ARG A 27 -18.12 -0.28 -5.51
CA ARG A 27 -19.24 -1.13 -5.97
C ARG A 27 -20.62 -0.49 -5.83
N THR A 28 -20.71 0.61 -5.06
CA THR A 28 -21.99 1.30 -4.77
C THR A 28 -22.40 2.32 -5.84
N GLY A 29 -21.60 2.48 -6.90
CA GLY A 29 -21.91 3.35 -8.04
C GLY A 29 -21.12 4.66 -8.03
N PRO A 30 -21.50 5.63 -8.88
CA PRO A 30 -20.78 6.90 -9.01
C PRO A 30 -20.72 7.68 -7.70
N VAL A 31 -19.62 8.40 -7.47
CA VAL A 31 -19.37 9.19 -6.25
C VAL A 31 -19.18 10.65 -6.60
N ASP A 32 -19.84 11.55 -5.87
CA ASP A 32 -19.64 12.99 -6.03
C ASP A 32 -18.43 13.45 -5.21
N VAL A 33 -17.44 14.04 -5.88
CA VAL A 33 -16.21 14.56 -5.27
C VAL A 33 -16.20 16.07 -5.45
N GLN A 34 -16.02 16.82 -4.37
CA GLN A 34 -15.98 18.29 -4.39
C GLN A 34 -14.56 18.84 -4.58
N GLY A 35 -13.56 18.04 -4.28
CA GLY A 35 -12.17 18.39 -4.51
C GLY A 35 -11.21 17.30 -4.06
N VAL A 36 -9.99 17.40 -4.58
CA VAL A 36 -8.88 16.55 -4.21
C VAL A 36 -7.67 17.44 -3.99
N ASP A 37 -6.97 17.23 -2.88
CA ASP A 37 -5.66 17.81 -2.65
C ASP A 37 -4.56 16.76 -2.56
N VAL A 38 -3.33 17.24 -2.74
CA VAL A 38 -2.12 16.47 -2.48
C VAL A 38 -1.05 17.39 -1.93
N MET A 39 -0.27 16.91 -0.98
CA MET A 39 0.89 17.62 -0.42
C MET A 39 1.98 16.66 0.05
N LEU A 40 3.18 17.20 0.23
CA LEU A 40 4.28 16.53 0.91
C LEU A 40 4.27 16.88 2.40
N VAL A 41 4.49 15.86 3.23
CA VAL A 41 4.65 16.01 4.67
C VAL A 41 5.96 15.37 5.13
N CYS A 42 6.60 15.96 6.13
CA CYS A 42 7.77 15.39 6.77
C CYS A 42 7.41 14.15 7.62
N PRO A 43 8.40 13.39 8.11
CA PRO A 43 8.16 12.26 9.01
C PRO A 43 7.33 12.62 10.26
N GLU A 44 7.50 13.84 10.75
CA GLU A 44 6.79 14.38 11.92
C GLU A 44 5.34 14.80 11.58
N GLY A 45 4.97 14.81 10.29
CA GLY A 45 3.62 15.13 9.80
C GLY A 45 3.40 16.60 9.43
N GLU A 46 4.43 17.45 9.51
CA GLU A 46 4.35 18.85 9.09
C GLU A 46 4.41 18.99 7.56
N PRO A 47 3.65 19.92 6.96
CA PRO A 47 3.69 20.13 5.51
C PRO A 47 5.01 20.75 5.08
N ILE A 48 5.65 20.14 4.08
CA ILE A 48 6.93 20.60 3.49
C ILE A 48 6.81 21.03 2.04
N SER A 49 5.60 20.99 1.48
CA SER A 49 5.25 21.59 0.18
C SER A 49 3.99 22.44 0.29
N HIS A 50 3.73 23.22 -0.75
CA HIS A 50 2.39 23.78 -0.93
C HIS A 50 1.36 22.65 -1.13
N ARG A 51 0.15 22.87 -0.60
CA ARG A 51 -1.03 22.04 -0.89
C ARG A 51 -1.48 22.30 -2.31
N MET A 52 -1.50 21.26 -3.13
CA MET A 52 -1.90 21.33 -4.53
C MET A 52 -3.34 20.83 -4.67
N LEU A 53 -4.21 21.65 -5.25
CA LEU A 53 -5.58 21.26 -5.57
C LEU A 53 -5.62 20.70 -6.98
N LEU A 54 -6.13 19.49 -7.12
CA LEU A 54 -6.31 18.87 -8.43
C LEU A 54 -7.62 19.38 -9.06
N PRO A 55 -7.68 19.52 -10.39
CA PRO A 55 -8.89 19.94 -11.11
C PRO A 55 -9.90 18.78 -11.21
N ILE A 56 -10.22 18.16 -10.08
CA ILE A 56 -11.12 17.01 -9.96
C ILE A 56 -12.27 17.42 -9.04
N ALA A 57 -13.40 17.75 -9.66
CA ALA A 57 -14.66 18.03 -8.97
C ALA A 57 -15.84 17.58 -9.84
N GLY A 58 -16.86 17.03 -9.20
CA GLY A 58 -18.06 16.45 -9.81
C GLY A 58 -18.15 14.95 -9.60
N THR A 59 -19.01 14.32 -10.40
CA THR A 59 -19.33 12.90 -10.28
C THR A 59 -18.26 12.01 -10.93
N VAL A 60 -17.56 11.24 -10.10
CA VAL A 60 -16.64 10.17 -10.50
C VAL A 60 -17.44 8.92 -10.81
N SER A 61 -17.64 8.63 -12.10
CA SER A 61 -18.36 7.45 -12.61
C SER A 61 -17.44 6.39 -13.21
N GLN A 62 -16.16 6.71 -13.40
CA GLN A 62 -15.11 5.84 -13.92
C GLN A 62 -13.79 6.14 -13.20
N THR A 63 -12.81 5.27 -13.37
CA THR A 63 -11.45 5.49 -12.86
C THR A 63 -10.86 6.77 -13.46
N ILE A 64 -10.44 7.69 -12.59
CA ILE A 64 -9.70 8.90 -12.94
C ILE A 64 -8.27 8.73 -12.45
N VAL A 65 -7.30 9.04 -13.32
CA VAL A 65 -5.88 9.11 -12.96
C VAL A 65 -5.40 10.52 -13.28
N SER A 66 -4.82 11.19 -12.28
CA SER A 66 -4.21 12.51 -12.45
C SER A 66 -2.79 12.48 -11.91
N THR A 67 -1.83 12.88 -12.73
CA THR A 67 -0.43 12.95 -12.32
C THR A 67 -0.07 14.39 -11.93
N VAL A 68 0.63 14.54 -10.82
CA VAL A 68 0.97 15.84 -10.22
C VAL A 68 2.42 15.85 -9.76
N GLU A 69 3.12 16.96 -10.03
CA GLU A 69 4.46 17.22 -9.50
C GLU A 69 4.36 18.01 -8.19
N LEU A 70 4.89 17.48 -7.09
CA LEU A 70 4.96 18.18 -5.81
C LEU A 70 6.41 18.59 -5.55
N ARG A 71 6.62 19.88 -5.24
CA ARG A 71 7.94 20.42 -4.91
C ARG A 71 8.03 20.78 -3.45
N GLY A 72 9.08 20.31 -2.78
CA GLY A 72 9.39 20.73 -1.42
C GLY A 72 9.84 22.18 -1.38
N HIS A 73 9.76 22.80 -0.20
CA HIS A 73 10.38 24.11 0.07
C HIS A 73 11.92 24.06 0.07
N GLY A 74 12.50 22.87 -0.02
CA GLY A 74 13.92 22.58 -0.14
C GLY A 74 14.13 21.10 -0.48
N PRO A 75 15.34 20.56 -0.31
CA PRO A 75 15.60 19.14 -0.45
C PRO A 75 14.66 18.32 0.45
N LEU A 76 14.10 17.26 -0.11
CA LEU A 76 13.14 16.40 0.58
C LEU A 76 13.91 15.51 1.58
N PRO A 77 13.60 15.61 2.89
CA PRO A 77 14.27 14.80 3.90
C PRO A 77 13.89 13.32 3.75
N PRO A 78 14.74 12.39 4.21
CA PRO A 78 14.37 10.97 4.29
C PRO A 78 13.12 10.76 5.16
N GLY A 79 12.29 9.80 4.78
CA GLY A 79 11.01 9.52 5.44
C GLY A 79 9.88 10.48 5.05
N THR A 80 10.09 11.34 4.05
CA THR A 80 9.03 12.18 3.49
C THR A 80 7.85 11.31 3.03
N ARG A 81 6.63 11.79 3.26
CA ARG A 81 5.40 11.14 2.81
C ARG A 81 4.61 12.05 1.90
N ILE A 82 3.86 11.45 1.00
CA ILE A 82 2.82 12.11 0.22
C ILE A 82 1.51 11.85 0.94
N ALA A 83 0.75 12.91 1.19
CA ALA A 83 -0.60 12.83 1.73
C ALA A 83 -1.57 13.46 0.74
N ALA A 84 -2.69 12.78 0.50
CA ALA A 84 -3.75 13.27 -0.34
C ALA A 84 -5.09 13.13 0.37
N THR A 85 -5.98 14.07 0.09
CA THR A 85 -7.32 14.10 0.66
C THR A 85 -8.32 14.34 -0.45
N ALA A 86 -9.30 13.46 -0.58
CA ALA A 86 -10.49 13.69 -1.39
C ALA A 86 -11.67 13.96 -0.46
N TRP A 87 -12.54 14.91 -0.81
CA TRP A 87 -13.74 15.21 -0.02
C TRP A 87 -14.99 15.28 -0.88
N SER A 88 -16.11 14.92 -0.26
CA SER A 88 -17.47 15.10 -0.74
C SER A 88 -18.26 15.93 0.29
N ALA A 89 -19.54 16.19 0.02
CA ALA A 89 -20.40 16.90 0.97
C ALA A 89 -20.56 16.19 2.34
N HIS A 90 -20.30 14.87 2.39
CA HIS A 90 -20.65 14.04 3.54
C HIS A 90 -19.51 13.15 4.04
N GLN A 91 -18.39 13.07 3.30
CA GLN A 91 -17.32 12.13 3.58
C GLN A 91 -15.96 12.67 3.09
N GLN A 92 -14.91 12.21 3.74
CA GLN A 92 -13.51 12.44 3.38
C GLN A 92 -12.81 11.09 3.21
N TRP A 93 -11.90 11.01 2.25
CA TRP A 93 -11.00 9.88 2.01
C TRP A 93 -9.56 10.40 2.06
N GLU A 94 -8.70 9.65 2.73
CA GLU A 94 -7.28 9.98 2.86
C GLU A 94 -6.44 8.84 2.29
N ALA A 95 -5.40 9.21 1.55
CA ALA A 95 -4.38 8.28 1.07
C ALA A 95 -3.00 8.82 1.44
N ARG A 96 -2.12 7.92 1.88
CA ARG A 96 -0.74 8.27 2.27
C ARG A 96 0.24 7.22 1.78
N ILE A 97 1.30 7.67 1.14
CA ILE A 97 2.39 6.79 0.68
C ILE A 97 3.76 7.42 1.01
N PRO A 98 4.82 6.63 1.17
CA PRO A 98 6.17 7.16 1.26
C PRO A 98 6.58 7.83 -0.06
N ALA A 99 7.31 8.94 0.04
CA ALA A 99 7.86 9.67 -1.10
C ALA A 99 9.25 9.16 -1.51
N ASP A 100 9.89 8.36 -0.66
CA ASP A 100 11.15 7.72 -0.98
C ASP A 100 10.86 6.42 -1.76
N PRO A 101 11.53 6.21 -2.91
CA PRO A 101 11.39 4.95 -3.64
C PRO A 101 11.81 3.83 -2.71
N GLY A 102 10.90 2.90 -2.45
CA GLY A 102 11.18 1.76 -1.60
C GLY A 102 12.42 1.03 -2.10
N THR A 103 13.29 0.61 -1.19
CA THR A 103 14.32 -0.37 -1.54
C THR A 103 13.63 -1.66 -2.01
N GLN A 104 14.32 -2.53 -2.76
CA GLN A 104 13.77 -3.85 -3.11
C GLN A 104 13.28 -4.61 -1.87
N MET A 105 14.00 -4.48 -0.75
CA MET A 105 13.60 -4.99 0.57
C MET A 105 12.29 -4.35 1.07
N ALA A 106 12.10 -3.05 0.89
CA ALA A 106 10.87 -2.36 1.29
C ALA A 106 9.65 -2.85 0.52
N ALA A 107 9.80 -3.05 -0.79
CA ALA A 107 8.74 -3.58 -1.62
C ALA A 107 8.47 -5.06 -1.33
N HIS A 108 9.52 -5.86 -1.11
CA HIS A 108 9.42 -7.25 -0.65
C HIS A 108 8.66 -7.37 0.68
N CYS A 109 9.01 -6.55 1.67
CA CYS A 109 8.32 -6.50 2.96
C CYS A 109 6.86 -6.01 2.89
N ARG A 110 6.50 -5.26 1.83
CA ARG A 110 5.16 -4.67 1.62
C ARG A 110 4.30 -5.47 0.64
N GLY A 111 4.84 -6.46 -0.05
CA GLY A 111 4.16 -7.17 -1.15
C GLY A 111 3.94 -6.30 -2.39
N ASP A 112 4.65 -5.16 -2.50
CA ASP A 112 4.52 -4.24 -3.61
C ASP A 112 5.39 -4.67 -4.79
N VAL A 113 4.87 -4.51 -6.02
CA VAL A 113 5.68 -4.71 -7.24
C VAL A 113 6.65 -3.54 -7.38
N VAL A 114 7.95 -3.78 -7.19
CA VAL A 114 9.00 -2.82 -7.54
C VAL A 114 8.92 -2.52 -9.03
N VAL A 115 8.86 -1.24 -9.41
CA VAL A 115 9.08 -0.82 -10.79
C VAL A 115 10.49 -1.27 -11.19
N ARG A 116 10.53 -2.35 -11.99
CA ARG A 116 11.67 -2.99 -12.66
C ARG A 116 13.05 -2.69 -12.05
N PRO A 117 13.67 -3.64 -11.33
CA PRO A 117 15.11 -3.61 -11.23
C PRO A 117 15.67 -3.80 -12.65
N GLU A 118 16.73 -3.05 -12.98
CA GLU A 118 17.54 -3.30 -14.17
C GLU A 118 17.79 -4.82 -14.28
N GLU A 119 17.53 -5.41 -15.45
CA GLU A 119 17.51 -6.86 -15.71
C GLU A 119 18.88 -7.58 -15.54
N ASP A 120 19.85 -6.95 -14.88
CA ASP A 120 21.28 -7.33 -14.92
C ASP A 120 21.87 -7.67 -13.54
N ALA A 121 21.18 -8.46 -12.73
CA ALA A 121 21.86 -9.14 -11.64
C ALA A 121 21.35 -10.57 -11.46
N ASP A 122 22.20 -11.52 -11.87
CA ASP A 122 22.18 -12.94 -11.50
C ASP A 122 22.16 -13.12 -9.97
N PHE A 123 21.02 -12.89 -9.32
CA PHE A 123 20.79 -13.30 -7.95
C PHE A 123 20.22 -14.72 -7.98
N PRO A 124 20.98 -15.76 -7.57
CA PRO A 124 20.59 -17.16 -7.80
C PRO A 124 19.46 -17.64 -6.90
N ASP A 125 19.05 -16.85 -5.91
CA ASP A 125 18.10 -17.28 -4.90
C ASP A 125 16.96 -16.27 -4.81
N ARG A 126 15.74 -16.77 -5.09
CA ARG A 126 14.49 -16.05 -4.85
C ARG A 126 14.51 -15.51 -3.42
N PHE A 127 14.38 -14.19 -3.28
CA PHE A 127 14.21 -13.56 -1.97
C PHE A 127 13.02 -14.21 -1.25
N LEU A 128 13.30 -15.02 -0.23
CA LEU A 128 12.27 -15.60 0.63
C LEU A 128 11.59 -14.47 1.41
N PRO A 129 10.25 -14.49 1.54
CA PRO A 129 9.53 -13.55 2.41
C PRO A 129 10.12 -13.59 3.82
N LEU A 130 10.43 -12.42 4.39
CA LEU A 130 10.98 -12.32 5.74
C LEU A 130 9.93 -12.70 6.79
N GLY A 131 10.36 -13.42 7.83
CA GLY A 131 9.52 -13.73 8.97
C GLY A 131 9.11 -12.48 9.77
N CYS A 132 8.11 -12.60 10.65
CA CYS A 132 7.65 -11.48 11.49
C CYS A 132 8.75 -10.92 12.40
N ASP A 133 9.56 -11.79 13.00
CA ASP A 133 10.63 -11.38 13.91
C ASP A 133 11.75 -10.62 13.19
N GLU A 134 12.06 -11.03 11.96
CA GLU A 134 13.06 -10.39 11.12
C GLU A 134 12.58 -9.00 10.66
N ARG A 135 11.29 -8.89 10.28
CA ARG A 135 10.66 -7.60 9.96
C ARG A 135 10.66 -6.66 11.16
N ALA A 136 10.33 -7.15 12.36
CA ALA A 136 10.36 -6.36 13.59
C ALA A 136 11.78 -5.91 13.95
N ALA A 137 12.79 -6.77 13.77
CA ALA A 137 14.19 -6.42 13.97
C ALA A 137 14.65 -5.35 12.97
N LEU A 138 14.27 -5.47 11.69
CA LEU A 138 14.61 -4.50 10.65
C LEU A 138 13.89 -3.16 10.84
N ALA A 139 12.64 -3.15 11.28
CA ALA A 139 11.90 -1.92 11.58
C ALA A 139 12.58 -1.08 12.68
N ARG A 140 13.18 -1.74 13.69
CA ARG A 140 13.97 -1.05 14.72
C ARG A 140 15.22 -0.37 14.18
N VAL A 141 15.81 -0.91 13.12
CA VAL A 141 17.03 -0.38 12.48
C VAL A 141 16.68 0.64 11.39
N PHE A 142 15.54 0.45 10.73
CA PHE A 142 15.04 1.26 9.62
C PHE A 142 13.59 1.71 9.92
N PRO A 143 13.39 2.77 10.71
CA PRO A 143 12.07 3.20 11.18
C PRO A 143 11.06 3.52 10.06
N TRP A 144 11.54 3.80 8.86
CA TRP A 144 10.69 4.02 7.68
C TRP A 144 9.99 2.73 7.17
N LEU A 145 10.38 1.55 7.65
CA LEU A 145 9.67 0.28 7.45
C LEU A 145 8.46 0.10 8.38
N GLU A 146 8.41 0.84 9.50
CA GLU A 146 7.38 0.74 10.53
C GLU A 146 6.02 1.33 10.09
N ALA A 147 5.96 1.92 8.89
CA ALA A 147 4.73 2.41 8.26
C ALA A 147 3.82 1.30 7.68
N CYS A 148 4.23 0.04 7.78
CA CYS A 148 3.43 -1.10 7.34
C CYS A 148 2.26 -1.34 8.30
N PRO A 149 1.02 -1.53 7.81
CA PRO A 149 -0.07 -2.00 8.67
C PRO A 149 0.36 -3.33 9.29
N THR A 150 0.46 -3.34 10.62
CA THR A 150 0.99 -4.44 11.43
C THR A 150 0.05 -5.64 11.52
N GLU A 151 -1.15 -5.54 10.95
CA GLU A 151 -2.19 -6.56 11.04
C GLU A 151 -2.23 -7.41 9.78
N LEU A 152 -1.16 -8.17 9.54
CA LEU A 152 -1.34 -9.47 8.92
C LEU A 152 -1.44 -10.46 10.08
N LYS A 153 -2.65 -10.97 10.35
CA LYS A 153 -2.88 -12.12 11.22
C LYS A 153 -2.05 -13.27 10.62
N VAL A 154 -0.87 -13.50 11.19
CA VAL A 154 -0.13 -14.72 10.92
C VAL A 154 -0.81 -15.82 11.70
N VAL A 155 -1.30 -16.82 10.97
CA VAL A 155 -1.63 -18.12 11.57
C VAL A 155 -0.29 -18.71 11.96
N ASP A 156 -0.09 -18.93 13.25
CA ASP A 156 1.12 -19.56 13.76
C ASP A 156 1.22 -20.95 13.13
N ASP A 157 2.30 -21.18 12.36
CA ASP A 157 2.57 -22.41 11.61
C ASP A 157 2.71 -23.63 12.55
N ASP A 158 2.92 -23.37 13.85
CA ASP A 158 3.01 -24.40 14.89
C ASP A 158 1.65 -24.95 15.34
N THR A 159 0.52 -24.45 14.80
CA THR A 159 -0.83 -24.89 15.20
C THR A 159 -1.49 -25.88 14.25
N LEU A 160 -0.90 -26.14 13.08
CA LEU A 160 -1.52 -26.94 12.02
C LEU A 160 -0.75 -28.23 11.74
N THR A 161 -0.42 -28.98 12.81
CA THR A 161 0.30 -30.26 12.69
C THR A 161 -0.58 -31.45 12.27
N GLY A 162 -1.83 -31.21 11.85
CA GLY A 162 -2.74 -32.25 11.37
C GLY A 162 -3.71 -31.74 10.30
N GLU A 163 -3.99 -32.57 9.30
CA GLU A 163 -4.96 -32.31 8.22
C GLU A 163 -6.34 -31.88 8.76
N ASP A 164 -6.77 -32.46 9.88
CA ASP A 164 -8.06 -32.15 10.51
C ASP A 164 -8.10 -30.72 11.10
N ASP A 165 -6.96 -30.16 11.54
CA ASP A 165 -6.89 -28.81 12.11
C ASP A 165 -6.84 -27.74 11.00
N LEU A 166 -6.24 -28.05 9.85
CA LEU A 166 -6.19 -27.19 8.65
C LEU A 166 -7.57 -27.02 8.03
N ARG A 167 -8.31 -28.11 7.89
CA ARG A 167 -9.68 -28.10 7.36
C ARG A 167 -10.62 -27.27 8.23
N ALA A 168 -10.55 -27.45 9.56
CA ALA A 168 -11.34 -26.68 10.50
C ALA A 168 -11.03 -25.18 10.41
N TYR A 169 -9.75 -24.81 10.30
CA TYR A 169 -9.34 -23.41 10.12
C TYR A 169 -9.87 -22.82 8.80
N CYS A 170 -9.77 -23.55 7.69
CA CYS A 170 -10.26 -23.12 6.39
C CYS A 170 -11.79 -22.90 6.35
N CYS A 171 -12.55 -23.78 6.99
CA CYS A 171 -14.00 -23.62 7.07
C CYS A 171 -14.42 -22.50 8.04
N ASP A 172 -13.88 -22.50 9.26
CA ASP A 172 -14.38 -21.65 10.35
C ASP A 172 -13.85 -20.21 10.28
N GLU A 173 -12.60 -20.01 9.88
CA GLU A 173 -11.96 -18.68 9.87
C GLU A 173 -11.92 -18.06 8.47
N LEU A 174 -11.76 -18.85 7.41
CA LEU A 174 -11.74 -18.35 6.02
C LEU A 174 -13.11 -18.41 5.33
N GLY A 175 -14.09 -19.11 5.92
CA GLY A 175 -15.45 -19.21 5.40
C GLY A 175 -15.55 -19.99 4.09
N LEU A 176 -14.60 -20.89 3.84
CA LEU A 176 -14.65 -21.83 2.72
C LEU A 176 -15.70 -22.90 3.01
N ASP A 177 -16.32 -23.45 1.96
CA ASP A 177 -17.13 -24.64 2.12
C ASP A 177 -16.24 -25.89 2.24
N GLU A 178 -16.84 -27.00 2.66
CA GLU A 178 -16.09 -28.23 2.97
C GLU A 178 -15.34 -28.79 1.74
N ASP A 179 -15.88 -28.59 0.54
CA ASP A 179 -15.29 -29.09 -0.70
C ASP A 179 -14.07 -28.22 -1.11
N ASP A 180 -14.18 -26.89 -1.00
CA ASP A 180 -13.09 -25.96 -1.27
C ASP A 180 -11.98 -26.05 -0.20
N ALA A 181 -12.34 -26.30 1.07
CA ALA A 181 -11.39 -26.50 2.16
C ALA A 181 -10.59 -27.80 1.97
N ASP A 182 -11.24 -28.89 1.54
CA ASP A 182 -10.58 -30.18 1.24
C ASP A 182 -9.62 -30.04 0.04
N TRP A 183 -10.03 -29.35 -1.02
CA TRP A 183 -9.13 -29.06 -2.16
C TRP A 183 -7.91 -28.24 -1.76
N LEU A 184 -8.09 -27.22 -0.91
CA LEU A 184 -7.00 -26.36 -0.46
C LEU A 184 -6.02 -27.12 0.46
N ALA A 185 -6.53 -28.00 1.31
CA ALA A 185 -5.71 -28.85 2.17
C ALA A 185 -4.86 -29.82 1.35
N ASP A 186 -5.45 -30.47 0.34
CA ASP A 186 -4.73 -31.36 -0.58
C ASP A 186 -3.64 -30.59 -1.34
N LEU A 187 -3.91 -29.37 -1.81
CA LEU A 187 -2.95 -28.53 -2.53
C LEU A 187 -1.75 -28.12 -1.67
N LEU A 188 -1.97 -27.88 -0.36
CA LEU A 188 -0.92 -27.45 0.56
C LEU A 188 -0.03 -28.61 1.03
N ASN A 189 -0.52 -29.86 0.92
CA ASN A 189 0.22 -31.08 1.26
C ASN A 189 0.98 -31.72 0.09
N GLU A 190 0.87 -31.20 -1.14
CA GLU A 190 1.71 -31.57 -2.30
C GLU A 190 3.06 -30.83 -2.34
#